data_AF-H0G139-F1
#
_entry.id   AF-H0G139-F1
#
_cell.length_a   1.000
_cell.length_b   1.000
_cell.length_c   1.000
_cell.angle_alpha   90.00
_cell.angle_beta   90.00
_cell.angle_gamma   90.00
#
_symmetry.space_group_name_H-M   'P 1'
#
loop_
_entity.id
_entity.type
_entity.pdbx_description
1 polymer ?
#
loop_
_entity_poly.entity_id
_entity_poly.type
_entity_poly.pdbx_seq_one_letter_code
_entity_poly.pdbx_strand_id
1 'polypeptide(L)'
;MKTSFVSNLAVQNAMRLTIQQGQAELLKLQTEVTTGRHADVGLALGSSAARSVSLQRELARLGTLVDTNSVVTQRLAASQSALSAMAEAAQQVRNTLVTFKGNDAADQLAIQKTEIQSAMSAFSSAANLSFNGEFLFAGINTDVRPFDDYNAAAKSTFDTALATYMSANGIASMSDFTKAEMEDFITNTLEPLYASDAQWAADWSKASSQNMTSRISTTEVVQSSTNATTEGFRKFALASVIALELMDENVSSEVRAYIGEAALSYVEQANTQITAERSTLGISEARVKKANTSLQAQIKLINTHITDLEGVDTYEASTRMNTLLTQVETSYTLTARIQRLSLIDFL
;
A
#
# COMPACT_ATOMS: atom_id res chain seq x y z
N MET A 1 -6.96 -84.49 -33.24
CA MET A 1 -7.15 -83.25 -32.47
C MET A 1 -6.38 -82.13 -33.14
N LYS A 2 -7.05 -81.16 -33.76
CA LYS A 2 -6.39 -79.95 -34.26
C LYS A 2 -6.12 -79.05 -33.06
N THR A 3 -4.88 -79.00 -32.59
CA THR A 3 -4.46 -78.08 -31.54
C THR A 3 -4.47 -76.66 -32.11
N SER A 4 -5.35 -75.83 -31.57
CA SER A 4 -5.39 -74.41 -31.89
C SER A 4 -4.10 -73.77 -31.36
N PHE A 5 -3.15 -73.45 -32.25
CA PHE A 5 -1.99 -72.64 -31.94
C PHE A 5 -2.43 -71.19 -31.76
N VAL A 6 -3.11 -70.88 -30.67
CA VAL A 6 -3.07 -69.50 -30.15
C VAL A 6 -1.63 -69.33 -29.67
N SER A 7 -0.80 -68.69 -30.49
CA SER A 7 0.64 -68.58 -30.28
C SER A 7 0.92 -68.02 -28.88
N ASN A 8 1.65 -68.78 -28.04
CA ASN A 8 2.02 -68.40 -26.67
C ASN A 8 2.63 -66.97 -26.61
N LEU A 9 3.36 -66.60 -27.68
CA LEU A 9 3.91 -65.26 -27.86
C LEU A 9 2.84 -64.16 -27.97
N ALA A 10 1.72 -64.42 -28.64
CA ALA A 10 0.61 -63.47 -28.75
C ALA A 10 -0.07 -63.25 -27.38
N VAL A 11 -0.24 -64.32 -26.59
CA VAL A 11 -0.80 -64.25 -25.23
C VAL A 11 0.16 -63.49 -24.29
N GLN A 12 1.46 -63.78 -24.35
CA GLN A 12 2.46 -63.06 -23.55
C GLN A 12 2.56 -61.57 -23.91
N ASN A 13 2.56 -61.23 -25.20
CA ASN A 13 2.59 -59.83 -25.63
C ASN A 13 1.31 -59.09 -25.24
N ALA A 14 0.14 -59.73 -25.32
CA ALA A 14 -1.12 -59.15 -24.86
C ALA A 14 -1.09 -58.90 -23.34
N MET A 15 -0.63 -59.85 -22.53
CA MET A 15 -0.52 -59.67 -21.08
C MET A 15 0.47 -58.55 -20.71
N ARG A 16 1.61 -58.45 -21.41
CA ARG A 16 2.57 -57.36 -21.19
C ARG A 16 1.95 -56.00 -21.50
N LEU A 17 1.18 -55.90 -22.59
CA LEU A 17 0.46 -54.68 -22.95
C LEU A 17 -0.58 -54.31 -21.88
N THR A 18 -1.37 -55.27 -21.40
CA THR A 18 -2.37 -55.04 -20.35
C THR A 18 -1.73 -54.59 -19.04
N ILE A 19 -0.61 -55.19 -18.63
CA ILE A 19 0.14 -54.78 -17.43
C ILE A 19 0.65 -53.34 -17.59
N GLN A 20 1.23 -53.01 -18.75
CA GLN A 20 1.73 -51.67 -19.02
C GLN A 20 0.60 -50.62 -19.00
N GLN A 21 -0.56 -50.94 -19.57
CA GLN A 21 -1.75 -50.08 -19.52
C GLN A 21 -2.26 -49.91 -18.08
N GLY A 22 -2.34 -51.00 -17.31
CA GLY A 22 -2.77 -50.97 -15.91
C GLY A 22 -1.81 -50.16 -15.02
N GLN A 23 -0.50 -50.25 -15.24
CA GLN A 23 0.47 -49.43 -14.52
C GLN A 23 0.35 -47.94 -14.86
N ALA A 24 0.14 -47.60 -16.13
CA ALA A 24 -0.06 -46.22 -16.55
C ALA A 24 -1.34 -45.61 -15.94
N GLU A 25 -2.44 -46.36 -15.93
CA GLU A 25 -3.70 -45.92 -15.32
C GLU A 25 -3.62 -45.86 -13.78
N LEU A 26 -2.81 -46.73 -13.14
CA LEU A 26 -2.53 -46.62 -11.70
C LEU A 26 -1.81 -45.30 -11.35
N LEU A 27 -0.77 -44.92 -12.11
CA LEU A 27 -0.07 -43.65 -11.89
C LEU A 27 -0.98 -42.45 -12.09
N LYS A 28 -1.89 -42.53 -13.07
CA LYS A 28 -2.91 -41.52 -13.31
C LYS A 28 -3.86 -41.41 -12.12
N LEU A 29 -4.48 -42.51 -11.69
CA LEU A 29 -5.39 -42.53 -10.54
C LEU A 29 -4.69 -42.11 -9.25
N GLN A 30 -3.43 -42.48 -9.05
CA GLN A 30 -2.63 -42.01 -7.92
C GLN A 30 -2.49 -40.47 -7.94
N THR A 31 -2.24 -39.89 -9.12
CA THR A 31 -2.18 -38.43 -9.28
C THR A 31 -3.54 -37.79 -9.01
N GLU A 32 -4.64 -38.37 -9.48
CA GLU A 32 -5.99 -37.87 -9.25
C GLU A 32 -6.42 -37.95 -7.77
N VAL A 33 -6.07 -39.05 -7.09
CA VAL A 33 -6.35 -39.22 -5.65
C VAL A 33 -5.55 -38.23 -4.80
N THR A 34 -4.29 -37.97 -5.16
CA THR A 34 -3.41 -37.07 -4.39
C THR A 34 -3.70 -35.60 -4.63
N THR A 35 -4.03 -35.22 -5.87
CA THR A 35 -4.29 -33.83 -6.25
C THR A 35 -5.76 -33.43 -6.16
N GLY A 36 -6.68 -34.40 -6.13
CA GLY A 36 -8.12 -34.18 -6.20
C GLY A 36 -8.60 -33.65 -7.57
N ARG A 37 -7.73 -33.66 -8.59
CA ARG A 37 -8.00 -33.13 -9.93
C ARG A 37 -7.64 -34.16 -10.99
N HIS A 38 -8.27 -34.07 -12.15
CA HIS A 38 -7.94 -34.91 -13.30
C HIS A 38 -6.44 -34.81 -13.63
N ALA A 39 -5.79 -35.96 -13.81
CA ALA A 39 -4.36 -36.01 -14.09
C ALA A 39 -4.03 -35.39 -15.46
N ASP A 40 -4.94 -35.53 -16.42
CA ASP A 40 -4.92 -34.80 -17.68
C ASP A 40 -6.25 -34.04 -17.84
N VAL A 41 -6.27 -32.81 -17.32
CA VAL A 41 -7.41 -31.91 -17.38
C VAL A 41 -7.81 -31.61 -18.83
N GLY A 42 -6.84 -31.52 -19.75
CA GLY A 42 -7.11 -31.21 -21.16
C GLY A 42 -7.82 -32.36 -21.87
N LEU A 43 -7.34 -33.58 -21.65
CA LEU A 43 -7.97 -34.79 -22.18
C LEU A 43 -9.34 -35.04 -21.54
N ALA A 44 -9.47 -34.85 -20.22
CA ALA A 44 -10.71 -35.08 -19.50
C ALA A 44 -11.81 -34.07 -19.90
N LEU A 45 -11.46 -32.80 -20.07
CA LEU A 45 -12.41 -31.73 -20.39
C LEU A 45 -12.70 -31.58 -21.89
N GLY A 46 -11.79 -32.01 -22.76
CA GLY A 46 -11.93 -31.84 -24.21
C GLY A 46 -12.18 -30.38 -24.61
N SER A 47 -13.34 -30.09 -25.20
CA SER A 47 -13.73 -28.73 -25.61
C SER A 47 -13.87 -27.75 -24.44
N SER A 48 -14.13 -28.24 -23.23
CA SER A 48 -14.27 -27.41 -22.03
C SER A 48 -12.93 -26.95 -21.44
N ALA A 49 -11.80 -27.48 -21.93
CA ALA A 49 -10.46 -27.09 -21.48
C ALA A 49 -10.20 -25.58 -21.69
N ALA A 50 -10.71 -25.01 -22.78
CA ALA A 50 -10.61 -23.57 -23.05
C ALA A 50 -11.28 -22.71 -21.95
N ARG A 51 -12.40 -23.19 -21.40
CA ARG A 51 -13.11 -22.51 -20.29
C ARG A 51 -12.30 -22.58 -19.00
N SER A 52 -11.74 -23.74 -18.67
CA SER A 52 -10.87 -23.92 -17.49
C SER A 52 -9.66 -22.98 -17.57
N VAL A 53 -8.96 -22.93 -18.70
CA VAL A 53 -7.83 -22.02 -18.91
C VAL A 53 -8.25 -20.55 -18.79
N SER A 54 -9.43 -20.18 -19.28
CA SER A 54 -9.96 -18.82 -19.12
C SER A 54 -10.22 -18.48 -17.65
N LEU A 55 -10.77 -19.41 -16.87
CA LEU A 55 -11.02 -19.21 -15.44
C LEU A 55 -9.72 -19.11 -14.65
N GLN A 56 -8.71 -19.92 -14.95
CA GLN A 56 -7.40 -19.84 -14.31
C GLN A 56 -6.70 -18.50 -14.60
N ARG A 57 -6.79 -17.99 -15.84
CA ARG A 57 -6.26 -16.66 -16.18
C ARG A 57 -6.97 -15.56 -15.41
N GLU A 58 -8.30 -15.65 -15.28
CA GLU A 58 -9.07 -14.69 -14.50
C GLU A 58 -8.70 -14.76 -13.01
N LEU A 59 -8.55 -15.96 -12.45
CA LEU A 59 -8.10 -16.17 -11.09
C LEU A 59 -6.75 -15.50 -10.83
N ALA A 60 -5.78 -15.69 -11.73
CA ALA A 60 -4.46 -15.05 -11.65
C ALA A 60 -4.58 -13.51 -11.69
N ARG A 61 -5.42 -12.97 -12.57
CA ARG A 61 -5.67 -11.52 -12.66
C ARG A 61 -6.25 -10.96 -11.37
N LEU A 62 -7.24 -11.62 -10.77
CA LEU A 62 -7.83 -11.20 -9.50
C LEU A 62 -6.81 -11.33 -8.35
N GLY A 63 -5.98 -12.37 -8.35
CA GLY A 63 -4.87 -12.54 -7.40
C GLY A 63 -3.92 -11.35 -7.42
N THR A 64 -3.47 -10.93 -8.61
CA THR A 64 -2.59 -9.75 -8.77
C THR A 64 -3.24 -8.46 -8.24
N LEU A 65 -4.56 -8.29 -8.41
CA LEU A 65 -5.28 -7.14 -7.84
C LEU A 65 -5.29 -7.17 -6.30
N VAL A 66 -5.48 -8.35 -5.69
CA VAL A 66 -5.41 -8.51 -4.22
C VAL A 66 -4.00 -8.21 -3.71
N ASP A 67 -2.96 -8.69 -4.40
CA ASP A 67 -1.57 -8.41 -4.02
C ASP A 67 -1.25 -6.92 -4.11
N THR A 68 -1.68 -6.27 -5.20
CA THR A 68 -1.54 -4.81 -5.38
C THR A 68 -2.26 -4.05 -4.27
N ASN A 69 -3.49 -4.46 -3.92
CA ASN A 69 -4.25 -3.85 -2.84
C ASN A 69 -3.59 -4.00 -1.48
N SER A 70 -2.83 -5.08 -1.24
CA SER A 70 -2.06 -5.26 -0.01
C SER A 70 -0.99 -4.18 0.14
N VAL A 71 -0.25 -3.90 -0.94
CA VAL A 71 0.76 -2.82 -0.97
C VAL A 71 0.10 -1.46 -0.76
N VAL A 72 -1.02 -1.19 -1.43
CA VAL A 72 -1.79 0.05 -1.27
C VAL A 72 -2.27 0.21 0.18
N THR A 73 -2.77 -0.86 0.80
CA THR A 73 -3.23 -0.84 2.20
C THR A 73 -2.09 -0.48 3.14
N GLN A 74 -0.91 -1.08 2.96
CA GLN A 74 0.24 -0.79 3.81
C GLN A 74 0.73 0.66 3.64
N ARG A 75 0.77 1.16 2.41
CA ARG A 75 1.14 2.55 2.10
C ARG A 75 0.15 3.56 2.71
N LEU A 76 -1.16 3.31 2.57
CA LEU A 76 -2.21 4.14 3.15
C LEU A 76 -2.10 4.17 4.68
N ALA A 77 -1.92 3.01 5.32
CA ALA A 77 -1.76 2.92 6.77
C ALA A 77 -0.52 3.68 7.27
N ALA A 78 0.62 3.55 6.58
CA ALA A 78 1.83 4.30 6.91
C ALA A 78 1.62 5.82 6.77
N SER A 79 0.91 6.24 5.72
CA SER A 79 0.58 7.66 5.49
C SER A 79 -0.35 8.20 6.59
N GLN A 80 -1.36 7.42 7.01
CA GLN A 80 -2.25 7.76 8.12
C GLN A 80 -1.50 7.90 9.45
N SER A 81 -0.53 7.01 9.70
CA SER A 81 0.32 7.08 10.89
C SER A 81 1.15 8.36 10.91
N ALA A 82 1.77 8.71 9.78
CA ALA A 82 2.57 9.92 9.68
C ALA A 82 1.72 11.20 9.78
N LEU A 83 0.54 11.25 9.15
CA LEU A 83 -0.39 12.36 9.31
C LEU A 83 -0.91 12.49 10.76
N SER A 84 -1.04 11.38 11.50
CA SER A 84 -1.36 11.42 12.92
C SER A 84 -0.23 12.08 13.73
N ALA A 85 1.02 11.68 13.48
CA ALA A 85 2.18 12.29 14.13
C ALA A 85 2.31 13.79 13.80
N MET A 86 1.98 14.19 12.57
CA MET A 86 1.91 15.60 12.17
C MET A 86 0.82 16.38 12.91
N ALA A 87 -0.38 15.79 13.04
CA ALA A 87 -1.48 16.41 13.79
C ALA A 87 -1.12 16.56 15.28
N GLU A 88 -0.41 15.59 15.85
CA GLU A 88 0.11 15.66 17.22
C GLU A 88 1.16 16.76 17.37
N ALA A 89 2.08 16.91 16.41
CA ALA A 89 3.04 18.01 16.39
C ALA A 89 2.34 19.39 16.27
N ALA A 90 1.33 19.52 15.42
CA ALA A 90 0.49 20.71 15.33
C ALA A 90 -0.24 21.01 16.65
N GLN A 91 -0.75 19.98 17.31
CA GLN A 91 -1.40 20.12 18.61
C GLN A 91 -0.41 20.55 19.71
N GLN A 92 0.84 20.07 19.66
CA GLN A 92 1.89 20.51 20.56
C GLN A 92 2.18 22.00 20.40
N VAL A 93 2.40 22.46 19.16
CA VAL A 93 2.59 23.90 18.87
C VAL A 93 1.39 24.72 19.36
N ARG A 94 0.17 24.25 19.09
CA ARG A 94 -1.06 24.88 19.59
C ARG A 94 -1.07 25.02 21.12
N ASN A 95 -0.74 23.96 21.84
CA ASN A 95 -0.73 23.96 23.30
C ASN A 95 0.31 24.94 23.84
N THR A 96 1.52 24.95 23.27
CA THR A 96 2.57 25.90 23.61
C THR A 96 2.11 27.35 23.33
N LEU A 97 1.46 27.62 22.19
CA LEU A 97 0.89 28.95 21.86
C LEU A 97 -0.20 29.39 22.83
N VAL A 98 -1.02 28.47 23.35
CA VAL A 98 -2.02 28.80 24.37
C VAL A 98 -1.35 29.15 25.70
N THR A 99 -0.25 28.49 26.08
CA THR A 99 0.48 28.80 27.32
C THR A 99 1.25 30.12 27.25
N PHE A 100 1.60 30.59 26.05
CA PHE A 100 2.17 31.93 25.85
C PHE A 100 1.21 33.06 26.25
N LYS A 101 -0.11 32.84 26.21
CA LYS A 101 -1.10 33.90 26.42
C LYS A 101 -1.00 34.44 27.85
N GLY A 102 -0.42 35.63 28.01
CA GLY A 102 -0.22 36.31 29.29
C GLY A 102 1.17 36.13 29.90
N ASN A 103 2.14 35.62 29.14
CA ASN A 103 3.50 35.40 29.59
C ASN A 103 4.53 36.21 28.78
N ASP A 104 5.19 37.16 29.44
CA ASP A 104 6.14 38.08 28.82
C ASP A 104 7.60 37.84 29.24
N ALA A 105 7.88 36.80 30.03
CA ALA A 105 9.22 36.53 30.55
C ALA A 105 10.13 35.89 29.50
N ALA A 106 11.27 36.52 29.21
CA ALA A 106 12.25 36.09 28.20
C ALA A 106 12.64 34.61 28.28
N ASP A 107 12.96 34.10 29.48
CA ASP A 107 13.33 32.70 29.70
C ASP A 107 12.20 31.74 29.29
N GLN A 108 10.95 32.12 29.56
CA GLN A 108 9.78 31.32 29.21
C GLN A 108 9.50 31.41 27.70
N LEU A 109 9.75 32.54 27.05
CA LEU A 109 9.66 32.65 25.59
C LEU A 109 10.71 31.72 24.91
N ALA A 110 11.94 31.67 25.44
CA ALA A 110 13.01 30.82 24.89
C ALA A 110 12.72 29.31 25.03
N ILE A 111 12.22 28.88 26.18
CA ILE A 111 11.81 27.47 26.39
C ILE A 111 10.72 27.08 25.38
N GLN A 112 9.70 27.93 25.24
CA GLN A 112 8.58 27.63 24.36
C GLN A 112 8.98 27.68 22.86
N LYS A 113 9.92 28.56 22.45
CA LYS A 113 10.52 28.49 21.11
C LYS A 113 11.20 27.14 20.87
N THR A 114 11.92 26.60 21.86
CA THR A 114 12.56 25.28 21.77
C THR A 114 11.53 24.16 21.60
N GLU A 115 10.38 24.24 22.27
CA GLU A 115 9.27 23.30 22.10
C GLU A 115 8.69 23.35 20.69
N ILE A 116 8.48 24.55 20.14
CA ILE A 116 7.97 24.73 18.77
C ILE A 116 8.98 24.20 17.74
N GLN A 117 10.28 24.45 17.92
CA GLN A 117 11.32 23.87 17.07
C GLN A 117 11.31 22.34 17.11
N SER A 118 11.12 21.77 18.30
CA SER A 118 11.05 20.32 18.47
C SER A 118 9.83 19.73 17.75
N ALA A 119 8.66 20.37 17.88
CA ALA A 119 7.45 19.97 17.17
C ALA A 119 7.59 20.11 15.65
N MET A 120 8.21 21.18 15.17
CA MET A 120 8.48 21.38 13.73
C MET A 120 9.43 20.31 13.17
N SER A 121 10.44 19.91 13.95
CA SER A 121 11.34 18.80 13.59
C SER A 121 10.61 17.46 13.54
N ALA A 122 9.72 17.19 14.50
CA ALA A 122 8.88 16.00 14.50
C ALA A 122 7.94 15.98 13.28
N PHE A 123 7.34 17.13 12.94
CA PHE A 123 6.51 17.28 11.74
C PHE A 123 7.32 17.03 10.46
N SER A 124 8.49 17.66 10.31
CA SER A 124 9.39 17.46 9.15
C SER A 124 9.81 15.99 9.03
N SER A 125 10.10 15.33 10.15
CA SER A 125 10.45 13.91 10.17
C SER A 125 9.30 13.02 9.71
N ALA A 126 8.07 13.30 10.16
CA ALA A 126 6.87 12.60 9.71
C ALA A 126 6.58 12.88 8.22
N ALA A 127 6.79 14.12 7.76
CA ALA A 127 6.61 14.55 6.38
C ALA A 127 7.57 13.85 5.42
N ASN A 128 8.74 13.49 5.92
CA ASN A 128 9.77 12.79 5.17
C ASN A 128 9.77 11.28 5.41
N LEU A 129 8.66 10.70 5.93
CA LEU A 129 8.57 9.25 6.11
C LEU A 129 8.62 8.53 4.76
N SER A 130 9.52 7.55 4.66
CA SER A 130 9.64 6.64 3.51
C SER A 130 9.06 5.27 3.81
N PHE A 131 8.39 4.66 2.84
CA PHE A 131 7.92 3.28 2.87
C PHE A 131 8.43 2.54 1.63
N ASN A 132 9.09 1.39 1.82
CA ASN A 132 9.73 0.63 0.73
C ASN A 132 10.69 1.46 -0.15
N GLY A 133 11.39 2.44 0.43
CA GLY A 133 12.35 3.28 -0.29
C GLY A 133 11.72 4.44 -1.07
N GLU A 134 10.40 4.63 -0.99
CA GLU A 134 9.68 5.75 -1.59
C GLU A 134 9.11 6.68 -0.51
N PHE A 135 9.20 7.99 -0.72
CA PHE A 135 8.59 8.97 0.17
C PHE A 135 7.07 8.99 0.02
N LEU A 136 6.36 9.00 1.16
CA LEU A 136 4.90 8.90 1.19
C LEU A 136 4.21 10.20 0.76
N PHE A 137 4.83 11.34 1.04
CA PHE A 137 4.28 12.69 0.84
C PHE A 137 4.91 13.43 -0.35
N ALA A 138 5.60 12.73 -1.26
CA ALA A 138 6.23 13.36 -2.42
C ALA A 138 5.32 13.45 -3.66
N GLY A 139 4.05 13.05 -3.53
CA GLY A 139 3.15 12.88 -4.67
C GLY A 139 3.72 11.83 -5.63
N ILE A 140 3.72 12.13 -6.92
CA ILE A 140 4.35 11.26 -7.95
C ILE A 140 5.90 11.34 -8.00
N ASN A 141 6.54 12.27 -7.28
CA ASN A 141 8.01 12.40 -7.23
C ASN A 141 8.60 11.57 -6.07
N THR A 142 8.33 10.27 -6.05
CA THR A 142 8.58 9.40 -4.88
C THR A 142 10.04 9.25 -4.45
N ASP A 143 10.99 9.66 -5.30
CA ASP A 143 12.43 9.57 -5.12
C ASP A 143 13.06 10.83 -4.49
N VAL A 144 12.27 11.88 -4.25
CA VAL A 144 12.77 13.15 -3.68
C VAL A 144 12.21 13.37 -2.28
N ARG A 145 13.08 13.87 -1.38
CA ARG A 145 12.66 14.30 -0.03
C ARG A 145 11.53 15.34 -0.17
N PRO A 146 10.32 15.07 0.35
CA PRO A 146 9.15 15.89 0.07
C PRO A 146 9.10 17.21 0.85
N PHE A 147 9.77 17.30 2.00
CA PHE A 147 9.68 18.48 2.87
C PHE A 147 11.07 18.89 3.37
N ASP A 148 11.47 20.11 3.03
CA ASP A 148 12.76 20.71 3.38
C ASP A 148 12.70 21.37 4.77
N ASP A 149 13.88 21.55 5.37
CA ASP A 149 13.99 22.14 6.71
C ASP A 149 13.95 23.69 6.63
N TYR A 150 13.28 24.31 7.60
CA TYR A 150 13.08 25.77 7.63
C TYR A 150 14.39 26.58 7.51
N ASN A 151 15.45 26.13 8.19
CA ASN A 151 16.75 26.81 8.24
C ASN A 151 17.54 26.79 6.91
N ALA A 152 16.92 26.33 5.82
CA ALA A 152 17.48 26.37 4.47
C ALA A 152 16.98 27.60 3.69
N ALA A 153 16.33 27.40 2.53
CA ALA A 153 15.86 28.48 1.66
C ALA A 153 14.75 29.32 2.32
N ALA A 154 13.82 28.67 3.03
CA ALA A 154 12.69 29.33 3.69
C ALA A 154 13.11 30.43 4.68
N LYS A 155 14.17 30.22 5.48
CA LYS A 155 14.72 31.24 6.38
C LYS A 155 15.20 32.48 5.63
N SER A 156 15.95 32.28 4.54
CA SER A 156 16.45 33.39 3.73
C SER A 156 15.31 34.19 3.09
N THR A 157 14.27 33.50 2.61
CA THR A 157 13.07 34.14 2.05
C THR A 157 12.35 34.96 3.12
N PHE A 158 12.16 34.39 4.32
CA PHE A 158 11.56 35.08 5.45
C PHE A 158 12.35 36.34 5.84
N ASP A 159 13.67 36.22 6.01
CA ASP A 159 14.53 37.34 6.40
C ASP A 159 14.49 38.48 5.36
N THR A 160 14.47 38.12 4.08
CA THR A 160 14.36 39.08 2.98
C THR A 160 13.00 39.78 3.00
N ALA A 161 11.91 39.04 3.21
CA ALA A 161 10.56 39.59 3.27
C ALA A 161 10.41 40.55 4.46
N LEU A 162 10.89 40.16 5.64
CA LEU A 162 10.86 40.99 6.84
C LEU A 162 11.69 42.27 6.65
N ALA A 163 12.93 42.16 6.17
CA ALA A 163 13.80 43.31 5.94
C ALA A 163 13.21 44.28 4.90
N THR A 164 12.64 43.75 3.82
CA THR A 164 11.99 44.55 2.77
C THR A 164 10.80 45.32 3.34
N TYR A 165 9.94 44.62 4.09
CA TYR A 165 8.77 45.24 4.72
C TYR A 165 9.14 46.33 5.73
N MET A 166 10.12 46.06 6.59
CA MET A 166 10.63 47.04 7.55
C MET A 166 11.19 48.28 6.85
N SER A 167 11.97 48.09 5.78
CA SER A 167 12.52 49.21 5.01
C SER A 167 11.46 50.06 4.31
N ALA A 168 10.40 49.43 3.80
CA ALA A 168 9.32 50.12 3.09
C ALA A 168 8.43 50.95 4.03
N ASN A 169 8.28 50.51 5.28
CA ASN A 169 7.45 51.17 6.29
C ASN A 169 8.25 52.03 7.29
N GLY A 170 9.57 52.12 7.14
CA GLY A 170 10.43 52.94 8.02
C GLY A 170 10.58 52.37 9.45
N ILE A 171 10.43 51.06 9.61
CA ILE A 171 10.54 50.35 10.89
C ILE A 171 12.03 50.03 11.12
N ALA A 172 12.63 50.58 12.18
CA ALA A 172 14.07 50.41 12.44
C ALA A 172 14.38 49.12 13.21
N SER A 173 13.46 48.66 14.06
CA SER A 173 13.63 47.48 14.90
C SER A 173 12.30 46.79 15.20
N MET A 174 12.36 45.55 15.70
CA MET A 174 11.16 44.79 16.07
C MET A 174 10.29 45.50 17.12
N SER A 175 10.89 46.33 17.99
CA SER A 175 10.14 47.12 18.98
C SER A 175 9.30 48.25 18.39
N ASP A 176 9.61 48.67 17.15
CA ASP A 176 8.92 49.78 16.50
C ASP A 176 7.66 49.33 15.75
N PHE A 177 7.43 48.01 15.63
CA PHE A 177 6.21 47.49 15.00
C PHE A 177 4.96 47.91 15.80
N THR A 178 3.97 48.44 15.08
CA THR A 178 2.60 48.52 15.56
C THR A 178 1.84 47.24 15.27
N LYS A 179 0.70 47.04 15.96
CA LYS A 179 -0.19 45.91 15.70
C LYS A 179 -0.66 45.88 14.24
N ALA A 180 -1.05 47.03 13.69
CA ALA A 180 -1.54 47.13 12.32
C ALA A 180 -0.47 46.78 11.29
N GLU A 181 0.79 47.20 11.51
CA GLU A 181 1.90 46.83 10.64
C GLU A 181 2.26 45.35 10.74
N MET A 182 2.14 44.73 11.91
CA MET A 182 2.36 43.30 12.07
C MET A 182 1.25 42.48 11.40
N GLU A 183 0.00 42.93 11.51
CA GLU A 183 -1.14 42.34 10.80
C GLU A 183 -0.95 42.42 9.28
N ASP A 184 -0.58 43.58 8.76
CA ASP A 184 -0.31 43.75 7.34
C ASP A 184 0.88 42.91 6.87
N PHE A 185 1.96 42.82 7.66
CA PHE A 185 3.09 41.95 7.36
C PHE A 185 2.66 40.47 7.28
N ILE A 186 1.94 39.96 8.28
CA ILE A 186 1.52 38.56 8.30
C ILE A 186 0.55 38.24 7.16
N THR A 187 -0.48 39.05 6.95
CA THR A 187 -1.55 38.76 6.00
C THR A 187 -1.18 39.10 4.55
N ASN A 188 -0.49 40.22 4.31
CA ASN A 188 -0.24 40.71 2.95
C ASN A 188 1.19 40.47 2.46
N THR A 189 2.14 40.14 3.34
CA THR A 189 3.51 39.79 2.95
C THR A 189 3.82 38.31 3.17
N LEU A 190 3.59 37.79 4.38
CA LEU A 190 4.01 36.45 4.75
C LEU A 190 3.08 35.37 4.19
N GLU A 191 1.76 35.45 4.44
CA GLU A 191 0.80 34.44 3.97
C GLU A 191 0.87 34.17 2.44
N PRO A 192 1.00 35.18 1.56
CA PRO A 192 1.17 34.97 0.13
C PRO A 192 2.39 34.13 -0.27
N LEU A 193 3.48 34.18 0.50
CA LEU A 193 4.68 33.35 0.24
C LEU A 193 4.37 31.86 0.42
N TYR A 194 3.46 31.52 1.32
CA TYR A 194 3.03 30.14 1.57
C TYR A 194 1.90 29.71 0.62
N ALA A 195 1.09 30.64 0.12
CA ALA A 195 0.03 30.36 -0.86
C ALA A 195 0.58 30.18 -2.29
N SER A 196 1.71 30.79 -2.62
CA SER A 196 2.36 30.67 -3.93
C SER A 196 2.97 29.27 -4.13
N ASP A 197 2.53 28.54 -5.16
CA ASP A 197 3.11 27.25 -5.52
C ASP A 197 4.59 27.35 -5.90
N ALA A 198 4.97 28.41 -6.62
CA ALA A 198 6.35 28.61 -7.05
C ALA A 198 7.28 28.85 -5.86
N GLN A 199 6.84 29.67 -4.89
CA GLN A 199 7.64 29.97 -3.71
C GLN A 199 7.69 28.78 -2.76
N TRP A 200 6.57 28.10 -2.52
CA TRP A 200 6.53 26.87 -1.74
C TRP A 200 7.45 25.79 -2.32
N ALA A 201 7.46 25.64 -3.64
CA ALA A 201 8.33 24.71 -4.33
C ALA A 201 9.82 25.08 -4.21
N ALA A 202 10.14 26.38 -4.12
CA ALA A 202 11.51 26.84 -3.92
C ALA A 202 11.99 26.58 -2.48
N ASP A 203 11.15 26.87 -1.49
CA ASP A 203 11.53 27.00 -0.09
C ASP A 203 11.31 25.75 0.76
N TRP A 204 10.24 24.99 0.50
CA TRP A 204 9.71 24.00 1.45
C TRP A 204 9.52 22.61 0.87
N SER A 205 9.19 22.47 -0.42
CA SER A 205 8.79 21.16 -0.93
C SER A 205 9.20 20.93 -2.37
N LYS A 206 9.81 19.76 -2.65
CA LYS A 206 10.03 19.25 -4.01
C LYS A 206 8.99 18.20 -4.41
N ALA A 207 7.96 18.01 -3.58
CA ALA A 207 6.87 17.09 -3.86
C ALA A 207 6.05 17.55 -5.08
N SER A 208 5.48 16.59 -5.80
CA SER A 208 4.48 16.89 -6.81
C SER A 208 3.12 17.12 -6.15
N SER A 209 2.37 18.12 -6.63
CA SER A 209 0.97 18.33 -6.25
C SER A 209 0.02 17.28 -6.81
N GLN A 210 0.51 16.39 -7.69
CA GLN A 210 -0.25 15.23 -8.15
C GLN A 210 -0.03 14.05 -7.20
N ASN A 211 -1.14 13.54 -6.66
CA ASN A 211 -1.14 12.34 -5.83
C ASN A 211 -1.05 11.07 -6.68
N MET A 212 -0.49 10.02 -6.08
CA MET A 212 -0.47 8.70 -6.69
C MET A 212 -1.86 8.10 -6.70
N THR A 213 -2.15 7.36 -7.77
CA THR A 213 -3.38 6.58 -7.88
C THR A 213 -3.07 5.11 -8.04
N SER A 214 -3.92 4.27 -7.45
CA SER A 214 -3.80 2.82 -7.57
C SER A 214 -5.12 2.21 -8.02
N ARG A 215 -5.04 1.29 -8.98
CA ARG A 215 -6.19 0.49 -9.42
C ARG A 215 -6.44 -0.60 -8.39
N ILE A 216 -7.65 -0.62 -7.81
CA ILE A 216 -8.00 -1.54 -6.72
C ILE A 216 -9.00 -2.62 -7.11
N SER A 217 -9.62 -2.47 -8.28
CA SER A 217 -10.48 -3.46 -8.90
C SER A 217 -10.35 -3.37 -10.42
N THR A 218 -11.14 -4.15 -11.16
CA THR A 218 -11.16 -4.09 -12.63
C THR A 218 -11.65 -2.74 -13.17
N THR A 219 -12.40 -1.98 -12.38
CA THR A 219 -13.04 -0.71 -12.81
C THR A 219 -12.72 0.47 -11.91
N GLU A 220 -12.15 0.26 -10.73
CA GLU A 220 -11.97 1.29 -9.71
C GLU A 220 -10.49 1.67 -9.52
N VAL A 221 -10.24 2.97 -9.47
CA VAL A 221 -8.96 3.59 -9.13
C VAL A 221 -9.21 4.53 -7.95
N VAL A 222 -8.30 4.50 -6.97
CA VAL A 222 -8.35 5.37 -5.79
C VAL A 222 -7.05 6.15 -5.66
N GLN A 223 -7.12 7.28 -4.96
CA GLN A 223 -5.94 8.00 -4.51
C GLN A 223 -5.25 7.17 -3.42
N SER A 224 -3.97 6.90 -3.60
CA SER A 224 -3.17 6.05 -2.70
C SER A 224 -2.08 6.82 -1.95
N SER A 225 -2.04 8.14 -2.10
CA SER A 225 -1.14 9.04 -1.36
C SER A 225 -1.77 10.41 -1.12
N THR A 226 -1.10 11.21 -0.28
CA THR A 226 -1.21 12.67 -0.24
C THR A 226 0.16 13.27 -0.58
N ASN A 227 0.33 14.59 -0.47
CA ASN A 227 1.59 15.27 -0.78
C ASN A 227 1.86 16.45 0.16
N ALA A 228 3.13 16.85 0.27
CA ALA A 228 3.58 17.95 1.11
C ALA A 228 3.30 19.36 0.51
N THR A 229 2.51 19.45 -0.57
CA THR A 229 2.09 20.73 -1.17
C THR A 229 0.68 21.15 -0.76
N THR A 230 -0.01 20.32 0.01
CA THR A 230 -1.36 20.60 0.50
C THR A 230 -1.38 21.75 1.52
N GLU A 231 -2.56 22.32 1.73
CA GLU A 231 -2.75 23.47 2.62
C GLU A 231 -2.36 23.16 4.08
N GLY A 232 -2.57 21.92 4.56
CA GLY A 232 -2.22 21.54 5.93
C GLY A 232 -0.73 21.75 6.24
N PHE A 233 0.15 21.35 5.32
CA PHE A 233 1.60 21.53 5.45
C PHE A 233 1.98 23.01 5.42
N ARG A 234 1.40 23.76 4.48
CA ARG A 234 1.64 25.20 4.32
C ARG A 234 1.24 25.99 5.55
N LYS A 235 0.04 25.74 6.07
CA LYS A 235 -0.50 26.44 7.26
C LYS A 235 0.28 26.08 8.53
N PHE A 236 0.72 24.83 8.67
CA PHE A 236 1.58 24.44 9.80
C PHE A 236 2.95 25.13 9.74
N ALA A 237 3.58 25.16 8.55
CA ALA A 237 4.84 25.84 8.34
C ALA A 237 4.72 27.35 8.61
N LEU A 238 3.67 27.99 8.11
CA LEU A 238 3.38 29.41 8.36
C LEU A 238 3.21 29.69 9.86
N ALA A 239 2.37 28.92 10.54
CA ALA A 239 2.13 29.08 11.98
C ALA A 239 3.43 28.93 12.80
N SER A 240 4.24 27.92 12.45
CA SER A 240 5.50 27.64 13.13
C SER A 240 6.50 28.78 12.91
N VAL A 241 6.61 29.33 11.69
CA VAL A 241 7.51 30.45 11.40
C VAL A 241 7.07 31.73 12.09
N ILE A 242 5.77 32.05 12.09
CA ILE A 242 5.24 33.20 12.86
C ILE A 242 5.64 33.06 14.33
N ALA A 243 5.45 31.87 14.92
CA ALA A 243 5.75 31.65 16.32
C ALA A 243 7.24 31.64 16.65
N LEU A 244 8.10 31.16 15.75
CA LEU A 244 9.55 31.09 15.97
C LEU A 244 10.25 32.44 15.79
N GLU A 245 9.93 33.13 14.69
CA GLU A 245 10.65 34.33 14.27
C GLU A 245 10.03 35.60 14.84
N LEU A 246 8.69 35.72 14.82
CA LEU A 246 8.04 36.99 15.16
C LEU A 246 7.75 37.11 16.66
N MET A 247 7.60 35.99 17.37
CA MET A 247 7.33 35.99 18.81
C MET A 247 8.60 36.28 19.62
N ASP A 248 9.06 37.52 19.54
CA ASP A 248 10.27 38.04 20.18
C ASP A 248 9.94 38.76 21.51
N GLU A 249 10.93 38.87 22.40
CA GLU A 249 10.82 39.70 23.61
C GLU A 249 10.80 41.21 23.27
N ASN A 250 11.37 41.58 22.12
CA ASN A 250 11.56 42.96 21.72
C ASN A 250 10.31 43.60 21.08
N VAL A 251 9.24 42.83 20.81
CA VAL A 251 7.96 43.41 20.35
C VAL A 251 7.09 43.86 21.55
N SER A 252 6.23 44.85 21.33
CA SER A 252 5.25 45.28 22.35
C SER A 252 4.27 44.15 22.73
N SER A 253 3.74 44.18 23.96
CA SER A 253 2.79 43.15 24.43
C SER A 253 1.54 43.05 23.55
N GLU A 254 1.08 44.16 22.95
CA GLU A 254 -0.06 44.15 22.02
C GLU A 254 0.27 43.42 20.71
N VAL A 255 1.44 43.70 20.12
CA VAL A 255 1.92 43.03 18.90
C VAL A 255 2.14 41.54 19.18
N ARG A 256 2.74 41.21 20.32
CA ARG A 256 2.97 39.83 20.74
C ARG A 256 1.68 39.04 20.89
N ALA A 257 0.66 39.64 21.51
CA ALA A 257 -0.65 39.02 21.65
C ALA A 257 -1.27 38.71 20.27
N TYR A 258 -1.17 39.65 19.33
CA TYR A 258 -1.63 39.44 17.96
C TYR A 258 -0.86 38.32 17.24
N ILE A 259 0.48 38.28 17.34
CA ILE A 259 1.31 37.21 16.76
C ILE A 259 0.89 35.84 17.29
N GLY A 260 0.68 35.73 18.61
CA GLY A 260 0.21 34.50 19.24
C GLY A 260 -1.18 34.07 18.73
N GLU A 261 -2.12 35.01 18.58
CA GLU A 261 -3.45 34.75 18.03
C GLU A 261 -3.40 34.34 16.55
N ALA A 262 -2.56 34.99 15.74
CA ALA A 262 -2.36 34.66 14.33
C ALA A 262 -1.74 33.26 14.16
N ALA A 263 -0.64 32.98 14.88
CA ALA A 263 -0.01 31.65 14.88
C ALA A 263 -0.99 30.56 15.34
N LEU A 264 -1.79 30.84 16.37
CA LEU A 264 -2.81 29.92 16.87
C LEU A 264 -3.89 29.65 15.82
N SER A 265 -4.36 30.69 15.12
CA SER A 265 -5.33 30.53 14.04
C SER A 265 -4.80 29.65 12.90
N TYR A 266 -3.57 29.90 12.43
CA TYR A 266 -3.00 29.10 11.34
C TYR A 266 -2.69 27.66 11.74
N VAL A 267 -2.27 27.39 12.98
CA VAL A 267 -2.04 26.00 13.42
C VAL A 267 -3.36 25.23 13.57
N GLU A 268 -4.45 25.89 13.98
CA GLU A 268 -5.79 25.28 14.01
C GLU A 268 -6.31 24.98 12.60
N GLN A 269 -6.09 25.89 11.64
CA GLN A 269 -6.36 25.63 10.23
C GLN A 269 -5.52 24.46 9.70
N ALA A 270 -4.24 24.40 10.05
CA ALA A 270 -3.36 23.30 9.66
C ALA A 270 -3.87 21.95 10.17
N ASN A 271 -4.23 21.86 11.45
CA ASN A 271 -4.76 20.63 12.05
C ASN A 271 -6.10 20.20 11.39
N THR A 272 -6.94 21.18 11.05
CA THR A 272 -8.20 20.95 10.32
C THR A 272 -7.92 20.33 8.94
N GLN A 273 -6.98 20.89 8.18
CA GLN A 273 -6.64 20.39 6.85
C GLN A 273 -5.92 19.04 6.88
N ILE A 274 -5.00 18.83 7.83
CA ILE A 274 -4.37 17.51 8.04
C ILE A 274 -5.44 16.46 8.36
N THR A 275 -6.44 16.81 9.19
CA THR A 275 -7.55 15.92 9.49
C THR A 275 -8.42 15.63 8.26
N ALA A 276 -8.65 16.61 7.40
CA ALA A 276 -9.36 16.42 6.13
C ALA A 276 -8.59 15.48 5.18
N GLU A 277 -7.27 15.59 5.11
CA GLU A 277 -6.42 14.66 4.35
C GLU A 277 -6.52 13.23 4.91
N ARG A 278 -6.44 13.07 6.24
CA ARG A 278 -6.62 11.78 6.89
C ARG A 278 -7.99 11.16 6.62
N SER A 279 -9.02 11.98 6.56
CA SER A 279 -10.37 11.55 6.20
C SER A 279 -10.42 11.05 4.74
N THR A 280 -9.79 11.77 3.82
CA THR A 280 -9.70 11.41 2.41
C THR A 280 -8.97 10.08 2.20
N LEU A 281 -7.84 9.87 2.90
CA LEU A 281 -7.14 8.60 2.89
C LEU A 281 -7.96 7.48 3.54
N GLY A 282 -8.67 7.75 4.64
CA GLY A 282 -9.57 6.79 5.28
C GLY A 282 -10.72 6.31 4.38
N ILE A 283 -11.25 7.19 3.52
CA ILE A 283 -12.22 6.80 2.49
C ILE A 283 -11.58 5.85 1.47
N SER A 284 -10.33 6.12 1.08
CA SER A 284 -9.58 5.27 0.16
C SER A 284 -9.29 3.90 0.77
N GLU A 285 -8.92 3.83 2.06
CA GLU A 285 -8.77 2.57 2.81
C GLU A 285 -10.08 1.76 2.84
N ALA A 286 -11.21 2.42 3.10
CA ALA A 286 -12.52 1.77 3.10
C ALA A 286 -12.89 1.20 1.72
N ARG A 287 -12.56 1.93 0.64
CA ARG A 287 -12.77 1.46 -0.74
C ARG A 287 -11.88 0.26 -1.07
N VAL A 288 -10.60 0.30 -0.72
CA VAL A 288 -9.67 -0.84 -0.89
C VAL A 288 -10.20 -2.07 -0.14
N LYS A 289 -10.65 -1.90 1.11
CA LYS A 289 -11.23 -2.98 1.92
C LYS A 289 -12.47 -3.59 1.25
N LYS A 290 -13.37 -2.75 0.74
CA LYS A 290 -14.59 -3.21 0.03
C LYS A 290 -14.24 -3.93 -1.28
N ALA A 291 -13.29 -3.40 -2.05
CA ALA A 291 -12.81 -4.03 -3.27
C ALA A 291 -12.21 -5.41 -2.98
N ASN A 292 -11.37 -5.54 -1.94
CA ASN A 292 -10.81 -6.82 -1.51
C ASN A 292 -11.88 -7.84 -1.13
N THR A 293 -12.92 -7.45 -0.39
CA THR A 293 -14.04 -8.36 -0.10
C THR A 293 -14.71 -8.87 -1.37
N SER A 294 -14.92 -8.00 -2.36
CA SER A 294 -15.51 -8.39 -3.65
C SER A 294 -14.59 -9.30 -4.46
N LEU A 295 -13.29 -8.96 -4.54
CA LEU A 295 -12.29 -9.76 -5.25
C LEU A 295 -12.16 -11.15 -4.63
N GLN A 296 -12.13 -11.26 -3.31
CA GLN A 296 -12.08 -12.55 -2.62
C GLN A 296 -13.33 -13.41 -2.88
N ALA A 297 -14.52 -12.80 -2.92
CA ALA A 297 -15.74 -13.51 -3.29
C ALA A 297 -15.70 -14.04 -4.74
N GLN A 298 -15.19 -13.23 -5.67
CA GLN A 298 -14.99 -13.64 -7.07
C GLN A 298 -13.94 -14.75 -7.21
N ILE A 299 -12.81 -14.62 -6.52
CA ILE A 299 -11.76 -15.66 -6.45
C ILE A 299 -12.35 -16.98 -5.94
N LYS A 300 -13.14 -16.94 -4.86
CA LYS A 300 -13.79 -18.12 -4.30
C LYS A 300 -14.74 -18.77 -5.32
N LEU A 301 -15.59 -17.97 -5.98
CA LEU A 301 -16.54 -18.47 -6.98
C LEU A 301 -15.83 -19.10 -8.20
N ILE A 302 -14.77 -18.45 -8.69
CA ILE A 302 -13.97 -18.97 -9.80
C ILE A 302 -13.26 -20.25 -9.39
N ASN A 303 -12.68 -20.31 -8.19
CA ASN A 303 -12.08 -21.54 -7.66
C ASN A 303 -13.10 -22.68 -7.54
N THR A 304 -14.32 -22.41 -7.07
CA THR A 304 -15.39 -23.41 -7.07
C THR A 304 -15.66 -23.92 -8.48
N HIS A 305 -15.82 -23.05 -9.48
CA HIS A 305 -16.04 -23.48 -10.86
C HIS A 305 -14.84 -24.23 -11.48
N ILE A 306 -13.61 -23.87 -11.10
CA ILE A 306 -12.40 -24.61 -11.52
C ILE A 306 -12.45 -26.02 -10.91
N THR A 307 -12.74 -26.14 -9.62
CA THR A 307 -12.89 -27.45 -8.95
C THR A 307 -14.04 -28.26 -9.53
N ASP A 308 -15.18 -27.65 -9.85
CA ASP A 308 -16.32 -28.35 -10.47
C ASP A 308 -15.98 -28.89 -11.86
N LEU A 309 -15.10 -28.21 -12.61
CA LEU A 309 -14.68 -28.62 -13.95
C LEU A 309 -13.55 -29.65 -13.89
N GLU A 310 -12.56 -29.43 -13.04
CA GLU A 310 -11.30 -30.16 -13.07
C GLU A 310 -11.19 -31.22 -11.97
N GLY A 311 -12.09 -31.18 -10.99
CA GLY A 311 -12.08 -32.03 -9.82
C GLY A 311 -12.50 -33.47 -10.12
N VAL A 312 -11.95 -34.39 -9.34
CA VAL A 312 -12.29 -35.81 -9.38
C VAL A 312 -12.87 -36.23 -8.04
N ASP A 313 -13.84 -37.15 -8.04
CA ASP A 313 -14.26 -37.84 -6.83
C ASP A 313 -13.12 -38.76 -6.35
N THR A 314 -12.42 -38.34 -5.30
CA THR A 314 -11.27 -39.07 -4.76
C THR A 314 -11.65 -40.42 -4.17
N TYR A 315 -12.89 -40.63 -3.74
CA TYR A 315 -13.37 -41.93 -3.25
C TYR A 315 -13.58 -42.89 -4.42
N GLU A 316 -14.19 -42.42 -5.50
CA GLU A 316 -14.35 -43.21 -6.71
C GLU A 316 -12.99 -43.56 -7.32
N ALA A 317 -12.10 -42.57 -7.43
CA ALA A 317 -10.74 -42.76 -7.94
C ALA A 317 -9.94 -43.75 -7.08
N SER A 318 -10.05 -43.68 -5.75
CA SER A 318 -9.42 -44.64 -4.83
C SER A 318 -9.98 -46.06 -4.99
N THR A 319 -11.30 -46.19 -5.17
CA THR A 319 -11.94 -47.49 -5.38
C THR A 319 -11.49 -48.13 -6.70
N ARG A 320 -11.42 -47.33 -7.77
CA ARG A 320 -10.89 -47.77 -9.07
C ARG A 320 -9.41 -48.12 -8.98
N MET A 321 -8.61 -47.33 -8.27
CA MET A 321 -7.18 -47.58 -8.07
C MET A 321 -6.95 -48.92 -7.36
N ASN A 322 -7.66 -49.18 -6.27
CA ASN A 322 -7.56 -50.46 -5.54
C ASN A 322 -7.99 -51.65 -6.41
N THR A 323 -9.09 -51.51 -7.16
CA THR A 323 -9.54 -52.54 -8.10
C THR A 323 -8.48 -52.83 -9.16
N LEU A 324 -7.88 -51.80 -9.73
CA LEU A 324 -6.84 -51.93 -10.75
C LEU A 324 -5.54 -52.53 -10.19
N LEU A 325 -5.18 -52.17 -8.96
CA LEU A 325 -4.02 -52.73 -8.25
C LEU A 325 -4.18 -54.25 -8.08
N THR A 326 -5.35 -54.70 -7.62
CA THR A 326 -5.66 -56.14 -7.53
C THR A 326 -5.64 -56.83 -8.91
N GLN A 327 -6.13 -56.17 -9.96
CA GLN A 327 -6.10 -56.73 -11.33
C GLN A 327 -4.66 -56.85 -11.87
N VAL A 328 -3.80 -55.89 -11.59
CA VAL A 328 -2.38 -55.92 -11.97
C VAL A 328 -1.64 -57.01 -11.20
N GLU A 329 -1.85 -57.15 -9.89
CA GLU A 329 -1.30 -58.25 -9.08
C GLU A 329 -1.76 -59.62 -9.60
N THR A 330 -3.05 -59.76 -9.92
CA THR A 330 -3.60 -60.99 -10.50
C THR A 330 -2.97 -61.28 -11.87
N SER A 331 -2.75 -60.26 -12.69
CA SER A 331 -2.10 -60.40 -14.00
C SER A 331 -0.64 -60.84 -13.88
N TYR A 332 0.09 -60.36 -12.87
CA TYR A 332 1.44 -60.83 -12.56
C TYR A 332 1.46 -62.29 -12.13
N THR A 333 0.55 -62.70 -11.23
CA THR A 333 0.46 -64.10 -10.78
C THR A 333 0.08 -65.04 -11.93
N LEU A 334 -0.83 -64.62 -12.82
CA LEU A 334 -1.21 -65.38 -14.01
C LEU A 334 -0.06 -65.49 -15.02
N THR A 335 0.66 -64.40 -15.28
CA THR A 335 1.83 -64.39 -16.16
C THR A 335 2.90 -65.36 -15.64
N ALA A 336 3.19 -65.33 -14.33
CA ALA A 336 4.11 -66.26 -13.69
C ALA A 336 3.66 -67.72 -13.81
N ARG A 337 2.35 -68.00 -13.74
CA ARG A 337 1.78 -69.34 -13.91
C ARG A 337 1.85 -69.83 -15.35
N ILE A 338 1.61 -68.96 -16.34
CA ILE A 338 1.71 -69.30 -17.77
C ILE A 338 3.16 -69.48 -18.19
N GLN A 339 4.10 -68.70 -17.65
CA GLN A 339 5.55 -68.92 -17.88
C GLN A 339 6.04 -70.28 -17.34
N ARG A 340 5.37 -70.83 -16.31
CA ARG A 340 5.63 -72.19 -15.79
C ARG A 340 4.93 -73.30 -16.58
N LEU A 341 3.98 -72.99 -17.46
CA LEU A 341 3.42 -73.96 -18.42
C LEU A 341 4.38 -74.07 -19.60
N SER A 342 5.54 -74.68 -19.38
CA SER A 342 6.48 -74.98 -20.46
C SER A 342 6.13 -76.34 -21.05
N LEU A 343 6.26 -76.50 -22.37
CA LEU A 343 6.05 -77.78 -23.05
C LEU A 343 7.02 -78.88 -22.54
N ILE A 344 8.10 -78.49 -21.85
CA ILE A 344 9.10 -79.37 -21.25
C ILE A 344 8.57 -80.08 -19.99
N ASP A 345 7.55 -79.54 -19.32
CA ASP A 345 6.93 -80.19 -18.15
C ASP A 345 5.88 -81.25 -18.53
N PHE A 346 5.57 -81.40 -19.83
CA PHE A 346 4.55 -82.32 -20.37
C PHE A 346 5.11 -83.33 -21.38
N LEU A 347 6.43 -83.36 -21.58
CA LEU A 347 7.18 -84.34 -22.39
C LEU A 347 8.09 -85.19 -21.49
#